data_AF-A0A6M1NAK1-F1
#
_entry.id   AF-A0A6M1NAK1-F1
#
_cell.length_a   1.000
_cell.length_b   1.000
_cell.length_c   1.000
_cell.angle_alpha   90.00
_cell.angle_beta   90.00
_cell.angle_gamma   90.00
#
_symmetry.space_group_name_H-M   'P 1'
#
loop_
_entity.id
_entity.type
_entity.pdbx_description
1 polymer ?
#
loop_
_entity_poly.entity_id
_entity_poly.type
_entity_poly.pdbx_seq_one_letter_code
_entity_poly.pdbx_strand_id
1 'polypeptide(L)'
;MKKLLLTMTAVAGLALASNAQEFGFDKGNFIVEGNLGFNTQDNKNAEIKTTNFNFNPQVGYFVTDKIAVGIFAKVGTSNEDNYGEGVDIQEKASTFDIGAFGRYYFLELGSRFKTYAEVAAGYESENGETVTAGSSVKDPKISGFGANAGIGAQFFLTDKIAVNYKFANVIGFNSSKVDVDGAKATTGFNVNLNSFENFFNSGQFGLTFKF
;
A
#
# COMPACT_ATOMS: atom_id res chain seq x y z
N MET A 1 19.64 33.05 -27.85
CA MET A 1 19.28 34.05 -26.82
C MET A 1 17.92 33.78 -26.16
N LYS A 2 16.84 33.51 -26.91
CA LYS A 2 15.50 33.23 -26.32
C LYS A 2 15.45 31.99 -25.40
N LYS A 3 16.22 30.93 -25.72
CA LYS A 3 16.30 29.70 -24.91
C LYS A 3 17.03 29.89 -23.58
N LEU A 4 18.04 30.77 -23.54
CA LEU A 4 18.83 31.06 -22.34
C LEU A 4 18.04 31.92 -21.34
N LEU A 5 17.23 32.85 -21.86
CA LEU A 5 16.33 33.67 -21.04
C LEU A 5 15.28 32.78 -20.37
N LEU A 6 14.68 31.84 -21.11
CA LEU A 6 13.65 30.93 -20.57
C LEU A 6 14.20 30.02 -19.46
N THR A 7 15.42 29.50 -19.63
CA THR A 7 16.10 28.71 -18.58
C THR A 7 16.48 29.56 -17.38
N MET A 8 16.91 30.80 -17.58
CA MET A 8 17.24 31.71 -16.46
C MET A 8 15.99 32.17 -15.71
N THR A 9 14.88 32.41 -16.40
CA THR A 9 13.58 32.73 -15.78
C THR A 9 12.99 31.51 -15.07
N ALA A 10 13.18 30.29 -15.58
CA ALA A 10 12.79 29.06 -14.89
C ALA A 10 13.62 28.84 -13.62
N VAL A 11 14.94 29.05 -13.67
CA VAL A 11 15.83 28.93 -12.51
C VAL A 11 15.56 30.05 -11.48
N ALA A 12 15.32 31.28 -11.92
CA ALA A 12 14.95 32.39 -11.04
C ALA A 12 13.54 32.22 -10.45
N GLY A 13 12.58 31.67 -11.20
CA GLY A 13 11.24 31.34 -10.71
C GLY A 13 11.26 30.25 -9.63
N LEU A 14 12.14 29.25 -9.78
CA LEU A 14 12.39 28.23 -8.76
C LEU A 14 13.11 28.79 -7.52
N ALA A 15 14.00 29.76 -7.68
CA ALA A 15 14.70 30.41 -6.58
C ALA A 15 13.80 31.38 -5.78
N LEU A 16 12.89 32.10 -6.44
CA LEU A 16 11.98 33.07 -5.81
C LEU A 16 10.72 32.41 -5.21
N ALA A 17 10.41 31.16 -5.57
CA ALA A 17 9.38 30.36 -4.92
C ALA A 17 9.81 29.78 -3.55
N SER A 18 11.05 30.03 -3.12
CA SER A 18 11.57 29.65 -1.79
C SER A 18 11.06 30.55 -0.64
N ASN A 19 9.86 31.11 -0.78
CA ASN A 19 9.10 31.56 0.40
C ASN A 19 8.97 30.35 1.31
N ALA A 20 9.30 30.50 2.60
CA ALA A 20 9.41 29.43 3.58
C ALA A 20 8.21 28.47 3.54
N GLN A 21 8.32 27.43 2.71
CA GLN A 21 7.30 26.44 2.51
C GLN A 21 7.45 25.47 3.69
N GLU A 22 6.54 25.54 4.65
CA GLU A 22 6.56 24.64 5.80
C GLU A 22 6.19 23.22 5.35
N PHE A 23 7.22 22.40 5.25
CA PHE A 23 7.10 20.97 4.95
C PHE A 23 6.89 20.22 6.27
N GLY A 24 5.65 19.79 6.50
CA GLY A 24 5.26 19.19 7.76
C GLY A 24 3.75 19.04 7.88
N PHE A 25 3.36 18.53 9.04
CA PHE A 25 1.97 18.31 9.40
C PHE A 25 1.67 19.08 10.67
N ASP A 26 0.53 19.75 10.67
CA ASP A 26 0.00 20.44 11.83
C ASP A 26 -1.24 19.73 12.35
N LYS A 27 -1.53 19.94 13.63
CA LYS A 27 -2.82 19.55 14.19
C LYS A 27 -3.95 20.14 13.34
N GLY A 28 -4.89 19.29 12.95
CA GLY A 28 -6.02 19.67 12.10
C GLY A 28 -5.81 19.39 10.62
N ASN A 29 -4.59 19.09 10.18
CA ASN A 29 -4.35 18.68 8.79
C ASN A 29 -5.04 17.35 8.48
N PHE A 30 -5.47 17.21 7.23
CA PHE A 30 -5.92 15.95 6.67
C PHE A 30 -4.91 15.43 5.66
N ILE A 31 -4.74 14.11 5.62
CA ILE A 31 -4.01 13.44 4.56
C ILE A 31 -4.91 12.49 3.79
N VAL A 32 -4.74 12.48 2.48
CA VAL A 32 -5.26 11.44 1.58
C VAL A 32 -4.06 10.78 0.93
N GLU A 33 -3.87 9.50 1.19
CA GLU A 33 -2.73 8.72 0.74
C GLU A 33 -3.21 7.53 -0.09
N GLY A 34 -2.45 7.13 -1.11
CA GLY A 34 -2.76 5.95 -1.90
C GLY A 34 -1.50 5.28 -2.40
N ASN A 35 -1.39 3.97 -2.16
CA ASN A 35 -0.36 3.11 -2.74
C ASN A 35 -0.96 2.25 -3.84
N LEU A 36 -0.35 2.23 -5.02
CA LEU A 36 -0.76 1.41 -6.16
C LEU A 36 0.34 0.38 -6.46
N GLY A 37 -0.04 -0.88 -6.60
CA GLY A 37 0.85 -1.96 -6.98
C GLY A 37 0.29 -2.72 -8.18
N PHE A 38 1.15 -2.98 -9.16
CA PHE A 38 0.86 -3.85 -10.29
C PHE A 38 2.09 -4.71 -10.59
N ASN A 39 1.91 -6.01 -10.70
CA ASN A 39 2.97 -6.96 -11.00
C ASN A 39 2.43 -8.05 -11.92
N THR A 40 3.22 -8.44 -12.91
CA THR A 40 2.95 -9.62 -13.73
C THR A 40 4.21 -10.45 -13.85
N GLN A 41 4.06 -11.76 -13.73
CA GLN A 41 5.13 -12.72 -13.86
C GLN A 41 4.65 -13.85 -14.77
N ASP A 42 5.47 -14.20 -15.77
CA ASP A 42 5.20 -15.30 -16.70
C ASP A 42 6.32 -16.33 -16.60
N ASN A 43 6.03 -17.45 -15.94
CA ASN A 43 6.96 -18.56 -15.79
C ASN A 43 6.72 -19.58 -16.91
N LYS A 44 7.41 -19.40 -18.03
CA LYS A 44 7.30 -20.25 -19.22
C LYS A 44 7.72 -21.71 -19.02
N ASN A 45 8.52 -22.01 -17.99
CA ASN A 45 8.90 -23.40 -17.70
C ASN A 45 7.79 -24.15 -16.97
N ALA A 46 7.01 -23.43 -16.15
CA ALA A 46 5.85 -23.99 -15.45
C ALA A 46 4.55 -23.74 -16.22
N GLU A 47 4.58 -22.93 -17.28
CA GLU A 47 3.42 -22.50 -18.07
C GLU A 47 2.36 -21.82 -17.19
N ILE A 48 2.83 -21.02 -16.22
CA ILE A 48 2.00 -20.28 -15.26
C ILE A 48 2.28 -18.79 -15.40
N LYS A 49 1.21 -18.00 -15.55
CA LYS A 49 1.26 -16.55 -15.54
C LYS A 49 0.45 -15.99 -14.38
N THR A 50 1.11 -15.22 -13.53
CA THR A 50 0.48 -14.54 -12.40
C THR A 50 0.37 -13.04 -12.69
N THR A 51 -0.78 -12.44 -12.39
CA THR A 51 -1.02 -10.99 -12.48
C THR A 51 -1.66 -10.50 -11.19
N ASN A 52 -1.01 -9.55 -10.54
CA ASN A 52 -1.44 -8.97 -9.28
C ASN A 52 -1.66 -7.47 -9.42
N PHE A 53 -2.75 -7.00 -8.86
CA PHE A 53 -3.05 -5.58 -8.71
C PHE A 53 -3.48 -5.30 -7.28
N ASN A 54 -3.03 -4.18 -6.72
CA ASN A 54 -3.51 -3.70 -5.43
C ASN A 54 -3.58 -2.18 -5.41
N PHE A 55 -4.58 -1.66 -4.70
CA PHE A 55 -4.73 -0.25 -4.41
C PHE A 55 -5.13 -0.07 -2.95
N ASN A 56 -4.38 0.76 -2.23
CA ASN A 56 -4.48 0.90 -0.78
C ASN A 56 -4.68 2.38 -0.41
N PRO A 57 -5.91 2.92 -0.52
CA PRO A 57 -6.19 4.29 -0.09
C PRO A 57 -6.27 4.41 1.44
N GLN A 58 -5.82 5.54 1.96
CA GLN A 58 -5.92 5.92 3.37
C GLN A 58 -6.34 7.38 3.50
N VAL A 59 -7.14 7.67 4.52
CA VAL A 59 -7.48 9.03 4.92
C VAL A 59 -7.15 9.19 6.40
N GLY A 60 -6.34 10.19 6.72
CA GLY A 60 -5.88 10.46 8.09
C GLY A 60 -6.14 11.89 8.52
N TYR A 61 -6.34 12.07 9.82
CA TYR A 61 -6.50 13.36 10.49
C TYR A 61 -5.44 13.52 11.58
N PHE A 62 -4.74 14.65 11.58
CA PHE A 62 -3.71 14.96 12.55
C PHE A 62 -4.33 15.50 13.85
N VAL A 63 -4.33 14.67 14.89
CA VAL A 63 -4.79 15.05 16.24
C VAL A 63 -3.74 15.86 17.00
N THR A 64 -2.47 15.71 16.61
CA THR A 64 -1.34 16.55 16.98
C THR A 64 -0.49 16.82 15.75
N ASP A 65 0.57 17.62 15.88
CA ASP A 65 1.63 17.80 14.87
C ASP A 65 2.34 16.50 14.45
N LYS A 66 2.29 15.46 15.30
CA LYS A 66 3.02 14.18 15.09
C LYS A 66 2.14 12.95 15.05
N ILE A 67 0.88 13.03 15.44
CA ILE A 67 -0.03 11.89 15.53
C ILE A 67 -1.18 12.08 14.56
N ALA A 68 -1.34 11.13 13.66
CA ALA A 68 -2.50 11.00 12.79
C ALA A 68 -3.30 9.75 13.14
N VAL A 69 -4.63 9.84 13.03
CA VAL A 69 -5.53 8.70 13.12
C VAL A 69 -6.41 8.69 11.88
N GLY A 70 -6.81 7.52 11.41
CA GLY A 70 -7.51 7.46 10.15
C GLY A 70 -8.13 6.12 9.84
N ILE A 71 -8.67 6.05 8.64
CA ILE A 71 -9.25 4.84 8.05
C ILE A 71 -8.48 4.47 6.79
N PHE A 72 -8.47 3.19 6.48
CA PHE A 72 -7.92 2.67 5.25
C PHE A 72 -8.89 1.71 4.60
N ALA A 73 -8.74 1.57 3.28
CA ALA A 73 -9.28 0.46 2.54
C ALA A 73 -8.16 -0.18 1.71
N LYS A 74 -8.36 -1.43 1.30
CA LYS A 74 -7.54 -2.06 0.28
C LYS A 74 -8.45 -2.79 -0.69
N VAL A 75 -8.12 -2.70 -1.97
CA VAL A 75 -8.73 -3.52 -3.02
C VAL A 75 -7.61 -4.19 -3.79
N GLY A 76 -7.75 -5.48 -4.03
CA GLY A 76 -6.76 -6.24 -4.75
C GLY A 76 -7.39 -7.28 -5.66
N THR A 77 -6.66 -7.63 -6.71
CA THR A 77 -6.99 -8.75 -7.59
C THR A 77 -5.74 -9.56 -7.86
N SER A 78 -5.86 -10.88 -7.83
CA SER A 78 -4.84 -11.82 -8.26
C SER A 78 -5.44 -12.73 -9.32
N ASN A 79 -4.73 -12.94 -10.42
CA ASN A 79 -5.09 -13.93 -11.43
C ASN A 79 -3.88 -14.82 -11.69
N GLU A 80 -4.08 -16.12 -11.64
CA GLU A 80 -3.11 -17.13 -12.01
C GLU A 80 -3.67 -17.95 -13.19
N ASP A 81 -3.03 -17.82 -14.35
CA ASP A 81 -3.37 -18.56 -15.55
C ASP A 81 -2.37 -19.70 -15.73
N ASN A 82 -2.83 -20.94 -15.60
CA ASN A 82 -2.09 -22.14 -15.97
C ASN A 82 -2.49 -22.55 -17.40
N TYR A 83 -1.56 -22.37 -18.33
CA TYR A 83 -1.76 -22.54 -19.76
C TYR A 83 -0.95 -23.72 -20.34
N GLY A 84 -0.53 -24.65 -19.49
CA GLY A 84 0.30 -25.77 -19.91
C GLY A 84 -0.42 -26.84 -20.73
N GLU A 85 0.31 -27.89 -21.12
CA GLU A 85 -0.27 -28.99 -21.88
C GLU A 85 -1.39 -29.71 -21.08
N GLY A 86 -2.65 -29.41 -21.41
CA GLY A 86 -3.81 -29.95 -20.70
C GLY A 86 -5.06 -29.08 -20.85
N VAL A 87 -5.85 -29.02 -19.77
CA VAL A 87 -7.00 -28.12 -19.68
C VAL A 87 -6.53 -26.82 -19.04
N ASP A 88 -6.79 -25.69 -19.69
CA ASP A 88 -6.53 -24.36 -19.11
C ASP A 88 -7.29 -24.19 -17.79
N ILE A 89 -6.55 -23.81 -16.75
CA ILE A 89 -7.07 -23.49 -15.42
C ILE A 89 -6.71 -22.04 -15.11
N GLN A 90 -7.70 -21.25 -14.70
CA GLN A 90 -7.48 -19.89 -14.21
C GLN A 90 -8.01 -19.77 -12.78
N GLU A 91 -7.17 -19.35 -11.86
CA GLU A 91 -7.57 -19.02 -10.49
C GLU A 91 -7.61 -17.50 -10.37
N LYS A 92 -8.73 -16.95 -9.89
CA LYS A 92 -8.88 -15.51 -9.67
C LYS A 92 -9.30 -15.25 -8.25
N ALA A 93 -8.62 -14.32 -7.59
CA ALA A 93 -8.95 -13.84 -6.27
C ALA A 93 -9.21 -12.33 -6.30
N SER A 94 -10.21 -11.89 -5.54
CA SER A 94 -10.47 -10.47 -5.28
C SER A 94 -10.50 -10.23 -3.77
N THR A 95 -9.67 -9.30 -3.31
CA THR A 95 -9.52 -8.96 -1.90
C THR A 95 -10.07 -7.58 -1.59
N PHE A 96 -10.67 -7.46 -0.41
CA PHE A 96 -11.16 -6.21 0.15
C PHE A 96 -10.83 -6.13 1.64
N ASP A 97 -10.12 -5.08 2.03
CA ASP A 97 -9.89 -4.74 3.43
C ASP A 97 -10.51 -3.39 3.76
N ILE A 98 -10.97 -3.24 5.00
CA ILE A 98 -11.30 -1.95 5.59
C ILE A 98 -10.92 -1.93 7.06
N GLY A 99 -10.41 -0.80 7.53
CA GLY A 99 -10.01 -0.69 8.92
C GLY A 99 -9.61 0.72 9.34
N ALA A 100 -9.00 0.79 10.51
CA ALA A 100 -8.49 2.02 11.11
C ALA A 100 -6.99 1.91 11.38
N PHE A 101 -6.32 3.06 11.41
CA PHE A 101 -4.90 3.14 11.72
C PHE A 101 -4.59 4.32 12.64
N GLY A 102 -3.48 4.19 13.36
CA GLY A 102 -2.83 5.26 14.11
C GLY A 102 -1.38 5.38 13.65
N ARG A 103 -0.94 6.59 13.35
CA ARG A 103 0.38 6.89 12.79
C ARG A 103 1.09 7.91 13.65
N TYR A 104 2.33 7.61 14.05
CA TYR A 104 3.19 8.50 14.82
C TYR A 104 4.45 8.85 14.02
N TYR A 105 4.65 10.14 13.76
CA TYR A 105 5.84 10.68 13.13
C TYR A 105 6.94 10.90 14.17
N PHE A 106 7.95 10.03 14.15
CA PHE A 106 8.95 9.97 15.21
C PHE A 106 10.29 10.60 14.82
N LEU A 107 10.58 10.78 13.54
CA LEU A 107 11.83 11.35 13.07
C LEU A 107 11.63 12.15 11.78
N GLU A 108 12.19 13.36 11.80
CA GLU A 108 12.20 14.30 10.69
C GLU A 108 13.65 14.55 10.29
N LEU A 109 14.03 14.19 9.06
CA LEU A 109 15.38 14.41 8.56
C LEU A 109 15.37 15.62 7.61
N GLY A 110 15.75 16.77 8.14
CA GLY A 110 15.57 18.05 7.44
C GLY A 110 14.10 18.45 7.32
N SER A 111 13.78 19.35 6.39
CA SER A 111 12.41 19.86 6.26
C SER A 111 11.46 18.90 5.55
N ARG A 112 11.94 18.18 4.52
CA ARG A 112 11.07 17.44 3.59
C ARG A 112 10.86 15.96 3.90
N PHE A 113 11.76 15.34 4.67
CA PHE A 113 11.69 13.91 4.94
C PHE A 113 11.08 13.64 6.30
N LYS A 114 9.92 12.97 6.34
CA LYS A 114 9.20 12.62 7.56
C LYS A 114 9.07 11.10 7.63
N THR A 115 9.46 10.49 8.74
CA THR A 115 9.30 9.05 8.97
C THR A 115 8.25 8.80 10.03
N TYR A 116 7.56 7.68 9.89
CA TYR A 116 6.46 7.32 10.78
C TYR A 116 6.44 5.84 11.10
N ALA A 117 5.92 5.53 12.28
CA ALA A 117 5.44 4.21 12.64
C ALA A 117 3.92 4.22 12.53
N GLU A 118 3.34 3.14 12.01
CA GLU A 118 1.89 2.97 11.87
C GLU A 118 1.47 1.67 12.50
N VAL A 119 0.36 1.70 13.24
CA VAL A 119 -0.39 0.52 13.66
C VAL A 119 -1.75 0.55 12.97
N ALA A 120 -2.20 -0.58 12.46
CA ALA A 120 -3.45 -0.69 11.74
C ALA A 120 -4.17 -1.98 12.12
N ALA A 121 -5.50 -1.93 12.19
CA ALA A 121 -6.33 -3.11 12.36
C ALA A 121 -7.59 -3.00 11.50
N GLY A 122 -8.06 -4.13 10.98
CA GLY A 122 -9.17 -4.13 10.04
C GLY A 122 -9.78 -5.50 9.82
N TYR A 123 -10.89 -5.48 9.09
CA TYR A 123 -11.54 -6.66 8.54
C TYR A 123 -11.04 -6.88 7.12
N GLU A 124 -10.81 -8.14 6.76
CA GLU A 124 -10.38 -8.58 5.43
C GLU A 124 -11.39 -9.58 4.87
N SER A 125 -11.54 -9.57 3.55
CA SER A 125 -12.31 -10.59 2.85
C SER A 125 -11.75 -10.87 1.46
N GLU A 126 -11.87 -12.12 1.05
CA GLU A 126 -11.40 -12.62 -0.23
C GLU A 126 -12.49 -13.47 -0.87
N ASN A 127 -12.71 -13.26 -2.17
CA ASN A 127 -13.55 -14.14 -2.99
C ASN A 127 -12.68 -14.74 -4.09
N GLY A 128 -12.80 -16.04 -4.29
CA GLY A 128 -12.11 -16.79 -5.34
C GLY A 128 -13.08 -17.28 -6.42
N GLU A 129 -12.57 -17.44 -7.64
CA GLU A 129 -13.17 -18.29 -8.66
C GLU A 129 -12.10 -19.10 -9.39
N THR A 130 -12.43 -20.36 -9.69
CA THR A 130 -11.63 -21.24 -10.53
C THR A 130 -12.36 -21.46 -11.85
N VAL A 131 -11.68 -21.17 -12.96
CA VAL A 131 -12.17 -21.40 -14.31
C VAL A 131 -11.42 -22.58 -14.92
N THR A 132 -12.13 -23.62 -15.34
CA THR A 132 -11.55 -24.80 -15.99
C THR A 132 -12.26 -25.04 -17.31
N ALA A 133 -11.51 -25.07 -18.43
CA ALA A 133 -12.09 -25.21 -19.78
C ALA A 133 -13.26 -24.24 -20.07
N GLY A 134 -13.18 -23.00 -19.58
CA GLY A 134 -14.23 -21.98 -19.75
C GLY A 134 -15.44 -22.10 -18.82
N SER A 135 -15.49 -23.10 -17.94
CA SER A 135 -16.51 -23.21 -16.89
C SER A 135 -15.99 -22.59 -15.59
N SER A 136 -16.73 -21.65 -15.00
CA SER A 136 -16.37 -20.98 -13.73
C SER A 136 -17.09 -21.60 -12.54
N VAL A 137 -16.33 -21.89 -11.48
CA VAL A 137 -16.82 -22.32 -10.17
C VAL A 137 -16.33 -21.31 -9.14
N LYS A 138 -17.24 -20.81 -8.29
CA LYS A 138 -16.87 -19.89 -7.21
C LYS A 138 -16.29 -20.65 -6.03
N ASP A 139 -15.19 -20.15 -5.51
CA ASP A 139 -14.60 -20.68 -4.29
C ASP A 139 -15.35 -20.12 -3.07
N PRO A 140 -15.35 -20.85 -1.93
CA PRO A 140 -15.90 -20.33 -0.70
C PRO A 140 -15.20 -19.04 -0.28
N LYS A 141 -15.99 -18.06 0.15
CA LYS A 141 -15.48 -16.78 0.63
C LYS A 141 -14.58 -16.98 1.85
N ILE A 142 -13.50 -16.23 1.93
CA ILE A 142 -12.65 -16.15 3.12
C ILE A 142 -12.87 -14.78 3.77
N SER A 143 -12.98 -14.75 5.09
CA SER A 143 -13.08 -13.50 5.84
C SER A 143 -12.28 -13.57 7.13
N GLY A 144 -11.82 -12.42 7.60
CA GLY A 144 -10.94 -12.38 8.75
C GLY A 144 -10.77 -10.99 9.34
N PHE A 145 -9.91 -10.94 10.36
CA PHE A 145 -9.46 -9.71 10.96
C PHE A 145 -7.94 -9.77 11.10
N GLY A 146 -7.31 -8.62 10.90
CA GLY A 146 -5.87 -8.49 11.05
C GLY A 146 -5.49 -7.25 11.83
N ALA A 147 -4.30 -7.30 12.42
CA ALA A 147 -3.62 -6.15 12.99
C ALA A 147 -2.15 -6.18 12.55
N ASN A 148 -1.58 -5.02 12.24
CA ASN A 148 -0.19 -4.90 11.85
C ASN A 148 0.44 -3.63 12.43
N ALA A 149 1.77 -3.66 12.53
CA ALA A 149 2.59 -2.51 12.83
C ALA A 149 3.76 -2.43 11.85
N GLY A 150 4.03 -1.24 11.33
CA GLY A 150 5.05 -1.03 10.29
C GLY A 150 5.69 0.36 10.36
N ILE A 151 6.67 0.57 9.49
CA ILE A 151 7.40 1.85 9.37
C ILE A 151 7.33 2.34 7.92
N GLY A 152 7.18 3.65 7.75
CA GLY A 152 7.20 4.31 6.46
C GLY A 152 7.93 5.65 6.49
N ALA A 153 8.15 6.21 5.31
CA ALA A 153 8.68 7.55 5.10
C ALA A 153 7.86 8.29 4.07
N GLN A 154 7.87 9.62 4.20
CA GLN A 154 7.34 10.55 3.24
C GLN A 154 8.40 11.57 2.88
N PHE A 155 8.47 11.91 1.60
CA PHE A 155 9.31 12.96 1.07
C PHE A 155 8.42 14.01 0.39
N PHE A 156 8.33 15.19 0.99
CA PHE A 156 7.54 16.29 0.43
C PHE A 156 8.16 16.83 -0.87
N LEU A 157 7.38 16.76 -1.95
CA LEU A 157 7.65 17.42 -3.23
C LEU A 157 7.24 18.90 -3.17
N THR A 158 6.12 19.18 -2.52
CA THR A 158 5.57 20.51 -2.20
C THR A 158 5.06 20.53 -0.75
N ASP A 159 4.58 21.64 -0.21
CA ASP A 159 3.89 21.70 1.09
C ASP A 159 2.64 20.80 1.16
N LYS A 160 2.05 20.46 0.02
CA LYS A 160 0.79 19.70 -0.07
C LYS A 160 0.92 18.30 -0.66
N ILE A 161 2.05 17.97 -1.29
CA ILE A 161 2.24 16.69 -1.97
C ILE A 161 3.53 16.05 -1.48
N ALA A 162 3.44 14.82 -1.00
CA ALA A 162 4.58 13.99 -0.64
C ALA A 162 4.54 12.66 -1.38
N VAL A 163 5.73 12.15 -1.72
CA VAL A 163 5.89 10.74 -2.08
C VAL A 163 5.94 9.94 -0.79
N ASN A 164 5.09 8.93 -0.68
CA ASN A 164 5.06 8.01 0.44
C ASN A 164 5.69 6.69 0.06
N TYR A 165 6.45 6.12 0.99
CA TYR A 165 7.11 4.85 0.85
C TYR A 165 6.95 4.04 2.14
N LYS A 166 6.35 2.86 2.03
CA LYS A 166 6.20 1.92 3.16
C LYS A 166 7.35 0.91 3.11
N PHE A 167 8.21 0.88 4.13
CA PHE A 167 9.42 0.06 4.14
C PHE A 167 9.10 -1.43 4.36
N ALA A 168 8.27 -1.75 5.37
CA ALA A 168 7.77 -3.10 5.63
C ALA A 168 6.77 -3.10 6.80
N ASN A 169 5.90 -4.13 6.84
CA ASN A 169 5.22 -4.53 8.07
C ASN A 169 6.23 -5.27 8.96
N VAL A 170 6.46 -4.74 10.16
CA VAL A 170 7.40 -5.30 11.13
C VAL A 170 6.72 -6.37 11.98
N ILE A 171 5.45 -6.18 12.31
CA ILE A 171 4.64 -7.12 13.10
C ILE A 171 3.30 -7.27 12.40
N GLY A 172 2.79 -8.50 12.34
CA GLY A 172 1.46 -8.78 11.84
C GLY A 172 0.79 -9.91 12.60
N PHE A 173 -0.52 -9.80 12.72
CA PHE A 173 -1.42 -10.83 13.19
C PHE A 173 -2.59 -10.88 12.23
N ASN A 174 -3.04 -12.08 11.87
CA ASN A 174 -4.26 -12.28 11.11
C ASN A 174 -5.01 -13.52 11.62
N SER A 175 -6.33 -13.47 11.51
CA SER A 175 -7.22 -14.60 11.78
C SER A 175 -8.26 -14.62 10.69
N SER A 176 -8.25 -15.65 9.86
CA SER A 176 -9.20 -15.81 8.76
C SER A 176 -9.91 -17.15 8.82
N LYS A 177 -11.12 -17.19 8.26
CA LYS A 177 -11.97 -18.38 8.21
C LYS A 177 -12.65 -18.46 6.85
N VAL A 178 -12.73 -19.67 6.33
CA VAL A 178 -13.52 -20.03 5.14
C VAL A 178 -15.00 -20.08 5.52
N ASP A 179 -15.86 -19.46 4.72
CA ASP A 179 -17.31 -19.36 4.92
C ASP A 179 -18.03 -20.65 4.49
N VAL A 180 -17.73 -21.74 5.20
CA VAL A 180 -18.40 -23.04 5.07
C VAL A 180 -18.71 -23.61 6.45
N ASP A 181 -19.75 -24.44 6.52
CA ASP A 181 -20.16 -25.05 7.78
C ASP A 181 -19.06 -25.96 8.35
N GLY A 182 -18.87 -25.91 9.66
CA GLY A 182 -17.81 -26.65 10.37
C GLY A 182 -16.38 -26.10 10.20
N ALA A 183 -16.14 -25.07 9.38
CA ALA A 183 -14.80 -24.50 9.22
C ALA A 183 -14.28 -23.82 10.49
N LYS A 184 -12.98 -24.01 10.76
CA LYS A 184 -12.24 -23.38 11.86
C LYS A 184 -11.39 -22.24 11.33
N ALA A 185 -11.14 -21.25 12.19
CA ALA A 185 -10.24 -20.16 11.85
C ALA A 185 -8.78 -20.62 11.82
N THR A 186 -8.02 -20.07 10.89
CA THR A 186 -6.56 -20.15 10.83
C THR A 186 -6.00 -18.82 11.33
N THR A 187 -5.07 -18.89 12.28
CA THR A 187 -4.43 -17.70 12.88
C THR A 187 -2.95 -17.68 12.55
N GLY A 188 -2.45 -16.53 12.11
CA GLY A 188 -1.05 -16.26 11.85
C GLY A 188 -0.53 -15.14 12.73
N PHE A 189 0.73 -15.25 13.14
CA PHE A 189 1.49 -14.17 13.75
C PHE A 189 2.87 -14.13 13.10
N ASN A 190 3.30 -12.95 12.66
CA ASN A 190 4.59 -12.75 12.04
C ASN A 190 5.33 -11.56 12.67
N VAL A 191 6.64 -11.72 12.81
CA VAL A 191 7.56 -10.67 13.22
C VAL A 191 8.71 -10.67 12.23
N ASN A 192 8.88 -9.55 11.54
CA ASN A 192 9.90 -9.36 10.52
C ASN A 192 10.97 -8.37 11.03
N LEU A 193 11.66 -8.79 12.09
CA LEU A 193 12.84 -8.10 12.59
C LEU A 193 14.05 -8.73 11.90
N ASN A 194 14.79 -7.94 11.11
CA ASN A 194 15.98 -8.35 10.34
C ASN A 194 15.74 -8.97 8.95
N SER A 195 14.69 -8.60 8.22
CA SER A 195 14.76 -8.76 6.76
C SER A 195 15.75 -7.75 6.20
N PHE A 196 16.94 -8.25 5.86
CA PHE A 196 17.97 -7.52 5.12
C PHE A 196 17.75 -7.58 3.61
N GLU A 197 16.57 -8.05 3.16
CA GLU A 197 16.20 -7.94 1.77
C GLU A 197 16.24 -6.47 1.34
N ASN A 198 16.62 -6.24 0.09
CA ASN A 198 16.63 -4.90 -0.46
C ASN A 198 15.24 -4.28 -0.26
N PHE A 199 15.13 -3.26 0.60
CA PHE A 199 13.85 -2.65 0.95
C PHE A 199 13.09 -2.17 -0.28
N PHE A 200 13.81 -1.79 -1.36
CA PHE A 200 13.21 -1.44 -2.65
C PHE A 200 12.45 -2.59 -3.36
N ASN A 201 12.65 -3.85 -2.98
CA ASN A 201 12.00 -5.00 -3.60
C ASN A 201 10.59 -5.26 -3.06
N SER A 202 10.30 -4.83 -1.82
CA SER A 202 9.02 -5.02 -1.15
C SER A 202 8.28 -3.71 -0.86
N GLY A 203 8.96 -2.57 -1.04
CA GLY A 203 8.38 -1.27 -0.75
C GLY A 203 7.32 -0.82 -1.74
N GLN A 204 6.27 -0.20 -1.23
CA GLN A 204 5.18 0.36 -2.03
C GLN A 204 5.33 1.88 -2.11
N PHE A 205 5.39 2.41 -3.33
CA PHE A 205 5.33 3.84 -3.58
C PHE A 205 3.87 4.31 -3.60
N GLY A 206 3.66 5.51 -3.09
CA GLY A 206 2.35 6.17 -3.10
C GLY A 206 2.50 7.68 -3.11
N LEU A 207 1.37 8.35 -3.28
CA LEU A 207 1.28 9.80 -3.13
C LEU A 207 0.44 10.12 -1.90
N THR A 208 0.88 11.12 -1.15
CA THR A 208 0.16 11.70 -0.02
C THR A 208 -0.17 13.14 -0.35
N PHE A 209 -1.45 13.48 -0.28
CA PHE A 209 -1.96 14.84 -0.40
C PHE A 209 -2.33 15.36 0.98
N LYS A 210 -1.81 16.53 1.35
CA LYS A 210 -2.07 17.22 2.61
C LYS A 210 -3.04 18.39 2.38
N PHE A 211 -4.03 18.52 3.27
CA PHE A 211 -5.05 19.57 3.27
C PHE A 211 -5.11 20.28 4.62
#